data_AF-A0A955I4G9-F1
#
_entry.id   AF-A0A955I4G9-F1
#
_cell.length_a   1.000
_cell.length_b   1.000
_cell.length_c   1.000
_cell.angle_alpha   90.00
_cell.angle_beta   90.00
_cell.angle_gamma   90.00
#
_symmetry.space_group_name_H-M   'P 1'
#
loop_
_entity.id
_entity.type
_entity.pdbx_description
1 polymer ?
#
loop_
_entity_poly.entity_id
_entity_poly.type
_entity_poly.pdbx_seq_one_letter_code
_entity_poly.pdbx_strand_id
1 'polypeptide(L)'
;MGDIYNQYENRMLAMNAIDFDDILIKWRELLAYPDVLAVFHDRFTHIMVDEYQDTNNIQYDIVHKLAAKHRNIAVVGDDWQGIYSWRGANVGNILSFQKDYPDATVVKLEQNYRSTKTIIAAANAVIKNNKTALEKTLWTDNVVGEKIVLEVANDEKTEAQKIASIISAHEGEYEDWAILYRTNGQSRLLEEALLRSSIPYKIYG
;
A
#
# COMPACT_ATOMS: atom_id res chain seq x y z
N MET A 1 7.75 30.73 -0.84
CA MET A 1 7.68 29.40 -0.19
C MET A 1 8.89 29.11 0.68
N GLY A 2 10.14 29.29 0.20
CA GLY A 2 11.34 29.04 1.02
C GLY A 2 11.38 29.83 2.35
N ASP A 3 11.05 31.12 2.34
CA ASP A 3 11.06 31.94 3.56
C ASP A 3 10.02 31.50 4.60
N ILE A 4 8.88 30.97 4.15
CA ILE A 4 7.81 30.46 5.03
C ILE A 4 8.25 29.14 5.64
N TYR A 5 8.80 28.23 4.82
CA TYR A 5 9.33 26.95 5.28
C TYR A 5 10.44 27.14 6.31
N ASN A 6 11.40 28.05 6.05
CA ASN A 6 12.47 28.36 7.00
C ASN A 6 11.93 28.89 8.34
N GLN A 7 10.90 29.73 8.31
CA GLN A 7 10.25 30.20 9.55
C GLN A 7 9.51 29.09 10.29
N TYR A 8 8.88 28.16 9.56
CA TYR A 8 8.24 26.97 10.14
C TYR A 8 9.28 26.09 10.86
N GLU A 9 10.36 25.71 10.17
CA GLU A 9 11.47 24.91 10.72
C GLU A 9 12.07 25.57 11.97
N ASN A 10 12.35 26.88 11.91
CA ASN A 10 12.91 27.61 13.05
C ASN A 10 11.97 27.59 14.27
N ARG A 11 10.65 27.62 14.06
CA ARG A 11 9.67 27.53 15.15
C ARG A 11 9.58 26.12 15.72
N MET A 12 9.55 25.10 14.85
CA MET A 12 9.56 23.69 15.27
C MET A 12 10.78 23.38 16.14
N LEU A 13 11.97 23.82 15.71
CA LEU A 13 13.21 23.69 16.47
C LEU A 13 13.16 24.43 17.81
N ALA A 14 12.67 25.67 17.83
CA ALA A 14 12.53 26.44 19.08
C ALA A 14 11.57 25.79 20.08
N MET A 15 10.60 25.01 19.60
CA MET A 15 9.65 24.26 20.42
C MET A 15 10.13 22.84 20.76
N ASN A 16 11.31 22.42 20.26
CA ASN A 16 11.79 21.03 20.33
C ASN A 16 10.73 20.02 19.83
N ALA A 17 10.07 20.38 18.73
CA ALA A 17 9.04 19.59 18.08
C ALA A 17 9.55 19.02 16.75
N ILE A 18 8.98 17.90 16.33
CA ILE A 18 9.18 17.27 15.02
C ILE A 18 7.81 16.87 14.45
N ASP A 19 7.64 16.98 13.15
CA ASP A 19 6.48 16.45 12.44
C ASP A 19 6.73 15.05 11.85
N PHE A 20 5.79 14.53 11.03
CA PHE A 20 5.89 13.19 10.47
C PHE A 20 7.03 13.04 9.45
N ASP A 21 7.28 14.07 8.63
CA ASP A 21 8.33 14.02 7.62
C ASP A 21 9.70 14.22 8.28
N ASP A 22 9.75 15.06 9.32
CA ASP A 22 10.93 15.26 10.15
C ASP A 22 11.45 13.96 10.76
N ILE A 23 10.57 13.05 11.19
CA ILE A 23 11.02 11.75 11.73
C ILE A 23 11.95 11.05 10.73
N LEU A 24 11.57 11.00 9.45
CA LEU A 24 12.38 10.36 8.42
C LEU A 24 13.64 11.18 8.09
N ILE A 25 13.52 12.49 7.98
CA ILE A 25 14.66 13.39 7.69
C ILE A 25 15.70 13.29 8.80
N LYS A 26 15.28 13.37 10.07
CA LYS A 26 16.16 13.26 11.24
C LYS A 26 16.79 11.89 11.36
N TRP A 27 16.07 10.81 11.04
CA TRP A 27 16.69 9.49 10.93
C TRP A 27 17.81 9.46 9.88
N ARG A 28 17.56 10.01 8.69
CA ARG A 28 18.58 10.10 7.63
C ARG A 28 19.80 10.92 8.06
N GLU A 29 19.58 12.05 8.75
CA GLU A 29 20.63 12.90 9.32
C GLU A 29 21.45 12.15 10.39
N LEU A 30 20.78 11.46 11.32
CA LEU A 30 21.43 10.68 12.39
C LEU A 30 22.31 9.57 11.82
N LEU A 31 21.87 8.89 10.76
CA LEU A 31 22.64 7.85 10.09
C LEU A 31 23.82 8.38 9.26
N ALA A 32 24.03 9.70 9.21
CA ALA A 32 25.26 10.28 8.67
C ALA A 32 26.43 10.22 9.66
N TYR A 33 26.16 10.05 10.96
CA TYR A 33 27.18 9.92 12.00
C TYR A 33 27.67 8.46 12.09
N PRO A 34 28.95 8.16 11.81
CA PRO A 34 29.44 6.78 11.70
C PRO A 34 29.32 5.95 12.98
N ASP A 35 29.49 6.59 14.14
CA ASP A 35 29.34 6.00 15.46
C ASP A 35 27.89 5.57 15.72
N VAL A 36 26.92 6.43 15.37
CA VAL A 36 25.49 6.10 15.44
C VAL A 36 25.14 4.97 14.48
N LEU A 37 25.60 5.07 13.22
CA LEU A 37 25.35 4.04 12.22
C LEU A 37 25.93 2.68 12.63
N ALA A 38 27.12 2.66 13.25
CA ALA A 38 27.77 1.44 13.73
C ALA A 38 26.92 0.70 14.78
N VAL A 39 26.26 1.43 15.68
CA VAL A 39 25.32 0.84 16.66
C VAL A 39 24.20 0.07 15.96
N PHE A 40 23.61 0.66 14.91
CA PHE A 40 22.53 0.01 14.16
C PHE A 40 23.02 -1.11 13.26
N HIS A 41 24.20 -0.99 12.70
CA HIS A 41 24.87 -2.05 11.95
C HIS A 41 25.11 -3.29 12.81
N ASP A 42 25.47 -3.13 14.08
CA ASP A 42 25.65 -4.27 14.99
C ASP A 42 24.30 -4.85 15.45
N ARG A 43 23.27 -4.00 15.57
CA ARG A 43 21.93 -4.41 15.99
C ARG A 43 21.13 -5.09 14.87
N PHE A 44 21.18 -4.56 13.65
CA PHE A 44 20.39 -5.02 12.51
C PHE A 44 21.27 -5.78 11.53
N THR A 45 21.41 -7.08 11.80
CA THR A 45 22.18 -7.99 10.94
C THR A 45 21.37 -8.48 9.74
N HIS A 46 20.04 -8.42 9.81
CA HIS A 46 19.10 -8.79 8.76
C HIS A 46 17.95 -7.78 8.74
N ILE A 47 17.58 -7.31 7.56
CA ILE A 47 16.53 -6.31 7.35
C ILE A 47 15.50 -6.88 6.40
N MET A 48 14.23 -6.79 6.79
CA MET A 48 13.11 -7.16 5.94
C MET A 48 12.20 -5.94 5.77
N VAL A 49 11.82 -5.63 4.54
CA VAL A 49 10.91 -4.53 4.23
C VAL A 49 9.76 -5.06 3.40
N ASP A 50 8.54 -4.91 3.92
CA ASP A 50 7.30 -5.22 3.21
C ASP A 50 6.75 -3.97 2.51
N GLU A 51 5.84 -4.14 1.55
CA GLU A 51 5.23 -3.07 0.74
C GLU A 51 6.26 -2.11 0.11
N TYR A 52 7.36 -2.67 -0.41
CA TYR A 52 8.52 -1.90 -0.86
C TYR A 52 8.22 -0.98 -2.05
N GLN A 53 7.18 -1.28 -2.84
CA GLN A 53 6.72 -0.44 -3.95
C GLN A 53 6.24 0.95 -3.50
N ASP A 54 5.83 1.08 -2.24
CA ASP A 54 5.27 2.33 -1.69
C ASP A 54 6.30 3.16 -0.90
N THR A 55 7.57 2.77 -0.96
CA THR A 55 8.65 3.50 -0.31
C THR A 55 9.00 4.80 -1.04
N ASN A 56 9.26 5.86 -0.28
CA ASN A 56 9.83 7.10 -0.83
C ASN A 56 11.37 7.07 -0.82
N ASN A 57 12.00 8.07 -1.43
CA ASN A 57 13.47 8.13 -1.56
C ASN A 57 14.20 8.24 -0.20
N ILE A 58 13.60 8.86 0.82
CA ILE A 58 14.21 8.99 2.14
C ILE A 58 14.20 7.62 2.85
N GLN A 59 13.08 6.91 2.80
CA GLN A 59 12.96 5.56 3.36
C GLN A 59 13.93 4.60 2.66
N TYR A 60 14.01 4.67 1.34
CA TYR A 60 14.99 3.95 0.54
C TYR A 60 16.43 4.20 1.04
N ASP A 61 16.83 5.47 1.18
CA ASP A 61 18.18 5.85 1.64
C ASP A 61 18.50 5.31 3.04
N ILE A 62 17.54 5.41 3.97
CA ILE A 62 17.67 4.91 5.33
C ILE A 62 17.92 3.39 5.33
N VAL A 63 17.05 2.65 4.63
CA VAL A 63 17.15 1.18 4.54
C VAL A 63 18.49 0.76 3.94
N HIS A 64 18.94 1.42 2.87
CA HIS A 64 20.22 1.11 2.23
C HIS A 64 21.41 1.38 3.14
N LYS A 65 21.42 2.48 3.88
CA LYS A 65 22.48 2.79 4.86
C LYS A 65 22.55 1.75 5.97
N LEU A 66 21.39 1.34 6.50
CA LEU A 66 21.31 0.32 7.53
C LEU A 66 21.76 -1.05 7.04
N ALA A 67 21.40 -1.42 5.81
CA ALA A 67 21.78 -2.70 5.20
C ALA A 67 23.26 -2.75 4.75
N ALA A 68 23.94 -1.61 4.62
CA ALA A 68 25.23 -1.51 3.93
C ALA A 68 26.34 -2.42 4.49
N LYS A 69 26.38 -2.67 5.81
CA LYS A 69 27.44 -3.50 6.43
C LYS A 69 27.30 -4.99 6.10
N HIS A 70 26.10 -5.54 6.27
CA HIS A 70 25.88 -6.99 6.15
C HIS A 70 25.29 -7.39 4.81
N ARG A 71 24.60 -6.46 4.11
CA ARG A 71 23.86 -6.69 2.86
C ARG A 71 22.79 -7.79 2.95
N ASN A 72 22.39 -8.19 4.15
CA ASN A 72 21.29 -9.12 4.38
C ASN A 72 19.96 -8.37 4.38
N ILE A 73 19.50 -7.97 3.19
CA ILE A 73 18.23 -7.28 3.01
C ILE A 73 17.28 -8.13 2.16
N ALA A 74 16.06 -8.31 2.63
CA ALA A 74 14.97 -8.92 1.90
C ALA A 74 13.84 -7.88 1.73
N VAL A 75 13.50 -7.54 0.50
CA VAL A 75 12.37 -6.65 0.21
C VAL A 75 11.25 -7.45 -0.44
N VAL A 76 10.02 -7.17 -0.05
CA VAL A 76 8.80 -7.75 -0.60
C VAL A 76 7.94 -6.60 -1.12
N GLY A 77 7.36 -6.77 -2.29
CA GLY A 77 6.46 -5.78 -2.86
C GLY A 77 5.93 -6.17 -4.22
N ASP A 78 4.93 -5.42 -4.68
CA ASP A 78 4.22 -5.63 -5.92
C ASP A 78 4.09 -4.30 -6.69
N ASP A 79 4.77 -4.18 -7.82
CA ASP A 79 4.72 -2.99 -8.68
C ASP A 79 3.31 -2.69 -9.22
N TRP A 80 2.42 -3.67 -9.31
CA TRP A 80 1.02 -3.50 -9.72
C TRP A 80 0.16 -2.86 -8.60
N GLN A 81 0.68 -2.79 -7.37
CA GLN A 81 -0.02 -2.30 -6.18
C GLN A 81 0.51 -0.95 -5.67
N GLY A 82 1.46 -0.31 -6.38
CA GLY A 82 2.00 0.99 -5.99
C GLY A 82 0.99 2.14 -6.18
N ILE A 83 0.21 2.43 -5.13
CA ILE A 83 -0.88 3.42 -5.17
C ILE A 83 -0.58 4.71 -4.36
N TYR A 84 0.56 4.78 -3.65
CA TYR A 84 0.93 5.92 -2.81
C TYR A 84 1.83 6.97 -3.49
N SER A 85 1.89 7.02 -4.82
CA SER A 85 2.72 7.99 -5.56
C SER A 85 2.42 9.45 -5.21
N TRP A 86 1.18 9.78 -4.87
CA TRP A 86 0.76 11.10 -4.41
C TRP A 86 1.35 11.51 -3.05
N ARG A 87 1.87 10.54 -2.26
CA ARG A 87 2.64 10.76 -1.02
C ARG A 87 4.15 10.73 -1.25
N GLY A 88 4.60 10.72 -2.51
CA GLY A 88 6.03 10.67 -2.87
C GLY A 88 6.63 9.26 -2.90
N ALA A 89 5.79 8.21 -2.88
CA ALA A 89 6.27 6.85 -3.14
C ALA A 89 6.88 6.75 -4.55
N ASN A 90 7.98 6.01 -4.65
CA ASN A 90 8.70 5.81 -5.89
C ASN A 90 8.79 4.31 -6.21
N VAL A 91 7.89 3.84 -7.08
CA VAL A 91 7.92 2.45 -7.59
C VAL A 91 9.26 2.10 -8.26
N GLY A 92 10.03 3.10 -8.72
CA GLY A 92 11.38 2.91 -9.22
C GLY A 92 12.33 2.24 -8.22
N ASN A 93 12.07 2.36 -6.91
CA ASN A 93 12.86 1.73 -5.84
C ASN A 93 12.83 0.20 -5.94
N ILE A 94 11.63 -0.39 -6.10
CA ILE A 94 11.52 -1.85 -6.26
C ILE A 94 12.01 -2.31 -7.63
N LEU A 95 11.73 -1.53 -8.68
CA LEU A 95 12.14 -1.85 -10.06
C LEU A 95 13.67 -1.79 -10.25
N SER A 96 14.37 -0.98 -9.47
CA SER A 96 15.83 -0.81 -9.56
C SER A 96 16.61 -1.64 -8.55
N PHE A 97 15.95 -2.41 -7.68
CA PHE A 97 16.60 -3.12 -6.59
C PHE A 97 17.79 -4.01 -7.04
N GLN A 98 17.65 -4.71 -8.17
CA GLN A 98 18.75 -5.54 -8.73
C GLN A 98 19.93 -4.74 -9.28
N LYS A 99 19.75 -3.44 -9.55
CA LYS A 99 20.86 -2.54 -9.91
C LYS A 99 21.70 -2.17 -8.69
N ASP A 100 21.04 -1.97 -7.55
CA ASP A 100 21.67 -1.61 -6.27
C ASP A 100 22.25 -2.83 -5.53
N TYR A 101 21.60 -3.99 -5.70
CA TYR A 101 22.05 -5.30 -5.21
C TYR A 101 22.16 -6.29 -6.39
N PRO A 102 23.26 -6.28 -7.15
CA PRO A 102 23.47 -7.18 -8.29
C PRO A 102 23.51 -8.67 -7.91
N ASP A 103 23.83 -8.95 -6.65
CA ASP A 103 23.87 -10.27 -6.02
C ASP A 103 22.51 -10.72 -5.45
N ALA A 104 21.46 -9.89 -5.57
CA ALA A 104 20.14 -10.22 -5.05
C ALA A 104 19.51 -11.42 -5.77
N THR A 105 19.01 -12.36 -4.98
CA THR A 105 18.14 -13.45 -5.47
C THR A 105 16.73 -12.90 -5.65
N VAL A 106 16.17 -13.02 -6.86
CA VAL A 106 14.78 -12.65 -7.14
C VAL A 106 13.91 -13.89 -7.16
N VAL A 107 12.86 -13.86 -6.32
CA VAL A 107 11.83 -14.89 -6.26
C VAL A 107 10.50 -14.27 -6.69
N LYS A 108 9.88 -14.80 -7.73
CA LYS A 108 8.56 -14.38 -8.20
C LYS A 108 7.50 -15.32 -7.64
N LEU A 109 6.53 -14.77 -6.91
CA LEU A 109 5.39 -15.51 -6.37
C LEU A 109 4.16 -15.21 -7.24
N GLU A 110 3.91 -16.07 -8.23
CA GLU A 110 2.83 -15.86 -9.21
C GLU A 110 1.54 -16.64 -8.87
N GLN A 111 1.62 -17.58 -7.93
CA GLN A 111 0.46 -18.32 -7.46
C GLN A 111 -0.31 -17.52 -6.41
N ASN A 112 -1.55 -17.18 -6.72
CA ASN A 112 -2.47 -16.54 -5.82
C ASN A 112 -3.28 -17.59 -5.04
N TYR A 113 -3.27 -17.47 -3.72
CA TYR A 113 -3.99 -18.37 -2.81
C TYR A 113 -5.30 -17.77 -2.28
N ARG A 114 -5.59 -16.49 -2.58
CA ARG A 114 -6.72 -15.74 -2.01
C ARG A 114 -7.98 -15.81 -2.87
N SER A 115 -7.84 -15.62 -4.16
CA SER A 115 -8.94 -15.31 -5.07
C SER A 115 -9.27 -16.49 -5.98
N THR A 116 -10.47 -16.47 -6.57
CA THR A 116 -10.94 -17.46 -7.54
C THR A 116 -10.36 -17.21 -8.92
N LYS A 117 -10.42 -18.20 -9.83
CA LYS A 117 -9.92 -18.02 -11.20
C LYS A 117 -10.64 -16.89 -11.95
N THR A 118 -11.93 -16.68 -11.70
CA THR A 118 -12.69 -15.57 -12.31
C THR A 118 -12.16 -14.21 -11.88
N ILE A 119 -11.88 -14.02 -10.58
CA ILE A 119 -11.33 -12.76 -10.06
C ILE A 119 -9.91 -12.52 -10.60
N ILE A 120 -9.05 -13.55 -10.59
CA ILE A 120 -7.68 -13.45 -11.11
C ILE A 120 -7.65 -13.13 -12.60
N ALA A 121 -8.53 -13.76 -13.39
CA ALA A 121 -8.65 -13.48 -14.82
C ALA A 121 -9.03 -12.02 -15.08
N ALA A 122 -9.99 -11.47 -14.31
CA ALA A 122 -10.38 -10.07 -14.44
C ALA A 122 -9.26 -9.11 -14.04
N ALA A 123 -8.58 -9.36 -12.91
CA ALA A 123 -7.46 -8.54 -12.46
C ALA A 123 -6.32 -8.50 -13.50
N ASN A 124 -5.93 -9.68 -14.03
CA ASN A 124 -4.93 -9.79 -15.10
C ASN A 124 -5.36 -9.07 -16.39
N ALA A 125 -6.65 -9.07 -16.74
CA ALA A 125 -7.14 -8.38 -17.93
C ALA A 125 -7.07 -6.86 -17.78
N VAL A 126 -7.37 -6.33 -16.59
CA VAL A 126 -7.31 -4.88 -16.30
C VAL A 126 -5.86 -4.39 -16.30
N ILE A 127 -4.96 -5.07 -15.59
CA ILE A 127 -3.59 -4.59 -15.38
C ILE A 127 -2.73 -4.58 -16.66
N LYS A 128 -3.04 -5.44 -17.64
CA LYS A 128 -2.37 -5.48 -18.96
C LYS A 128 -2.45 -4.16 -19.74
N ASN A 129 -3.34 -3.25 -19.36
CA ASN A 129 -3.45 -1.93 -19.98
C ASN A 129 -2.36 -0.95 -19.48
N ASN A 130 -1.63 -1.28 -18.41
CA ASN A 130 -0.53 -0.45 -17.90
C ASN A 130 0.73 -0.60 -18.76
N LYS A 131 1.35 0.53 -19.14
CA LYS A 131 2.50 0.56 -20.05
C LYS A 131 3.85 0.30 -19.39
N THR A 132 3.95 0.45 -18.07
CA THR A 132 5.22 0.49 -17.32
C THR A 132 5.31 -0.58 -16.23
N ALA A 133 4.48 -1.62 -16.32
CA ALA A 133 4.43 -2.69 -15.33
C ALA A 133 5.43 -3.81 -15.67
N LEU A 134 5.95 -4.50 -14.65
CA LEU A 134 6.72 -5.71 -14.84
C LEU A 134 5.82 -6.80 -15.43
N GLU A 135 6.38 -7.56 -16.37
CA GLU A 135 5.69 -8.71 -16.93
C GLU A 135 5.67 -9.85 -15.91
N LYS A 136 4.47 -10.15 -15.42
CA LYS A 136 4.14 -11.31 -14.60
C LYS A 136 2.69 -11.71 -14.89
N THR A 137 2.35 -12.96 -14.64
CA THR A 137 0.98 -13.46 -14.79
C THR A 137 0.57 -14.18 -13.52
N LEU A 138 -0.45 -13.66 -12.83
CA LEU A 138 -0.99 -14.32 -11.65
C LEU A 138 -1.86 -15.51 -12.07
N TRP A 139 -1.76 -16.62 -11.34
CA TRP A 139 -2.60 -17.81 -11.54
C TRP A 139 -3.05 -18.38 -10.20
N THR A 140 -4.04 -19.27 -10.18
CA THR A 140 -4.53 -19.89 -8.94
C THR A 140 -5.05 -21.31 -9.17
N ASP A 141 -4.84 -22.19 -8.19
CA ASP A 141 -5.42 -23.54 -8.12
C ASP A 141 -6.82 -23.55 -7.46
N ASN A 142 -7.31 -22.40 -7.01
CA ASN A 142 -8.64 -22.26 -6.46
C ASN A 142 -9.72 -22.58 -7.49
N VAL A 143 -10.95 -22.72 -7.01
CA VAL A 143 -12.13 -22.91 -7.86
C VAL A 143 -12.30 -21.74 -8.84
N VAL A 144 -13.07 -21.97 -9.92
CA VAL A 144 -13.37 -20.92 -10.89
C VAL A 144 -14.07 -19.73 -10.22
N GLY A 145 -14.96 -20.02 -9.27
CA GLY A 145 -15.74 -19.01 -8.57
C GLY A 145 -16.89 -18.47 -9.40
N GLU A 146 -17.74 -17.67 -8.76
CA GLU A 146 -18.88 -17.02 -9.38
C GLU A 146 -18.45 -15.92 -10.36
N LYS A 147 -19.37 -15.54 -11.25
CA LYS A 147 -19.14 -14.43 -12.18
C LYS A 147 -19.15 -13.10 -11.44
N ILE A 148 -18.27 -12.19 -11.86
CA ILE A 148 -18.30 -10.80 -11.39
C ILE A 148 -19.61 -10.16 -11.89
N VAL A 149 -20.41 -9.66 -10.95
CA VAL A 149 -21.66 -8.98 -11.25
C VAL A 149 -21.39 -7.48 -11.39
N LEU A 150 -21.82 -6.90 -12.50
CA LEU A 150 -21.84 -5.46 -12.72
C LEU A 150 -23.28 -4.99 -12.70
N GLU A 151 -23.63 -4.17 -11.72
CA GLU A 151 -24.93 -3.51 -11.67
C GLU A 151 -24.79 -2.01 -11.88
N VAL A 152 -25.70 -1.47 -12.70
CA VAL A 152 -25.84 -0.03 -12.88
C VAL A 152 -27.04 0.45 -12.06
N ALA A 153 -26.85 1.52 -11.30
CA ALA A 153 -27.91 2.22 -10.59
C ALA A 153 -28.19 3.57 -11.26
N ASN A 154 -29.41 4.07 -11.11
CA ASN A 154 -29.81 5.35 -11.68
C ASN A 154 -29.20 6.55 -10.95
N ASP A 155 -28.93 6.38 -9.65
CA ASP A 155 -28.32 7.36 -8.77
C ASP A 155 -27.59 6.68 -7.60
N GLU A 156 -26.77 7.46 -6.91
CA GLU A 156 -26.00 7.09 -5.70
C GLU A 156 -26.86 6.50 -4.56
N LYS A 157 -28.10 6.97 -4.39
CA LYS A 157 -28.98 6.51 -3.32
C LYS A 157 -29.51 5.12 -3.63
N THR A 158 -29.87 4.89 -4.89
CA THR A 158 -30.32 3.60 -5.42
C THR A 158 -29.17 2.60 -5.38
N GLU A 159 -27.94 3.01 -5.71
CA GLU A 159 -26.75 2.17 -5.57
C GLU A 159 -26.57 1.68 -4.12
N ALA A 160 -26.57 2.61 -3.16
CA ALA A 160 -26.40 2.27 -1.75
C ALA A 160 -27.51 1.33 -1.23
N GLN A 161 -28.77 1.57 -1.63
CA GLN A 161 -29.90 0.71 -1.27
C GLN A 161 -29.78 -0.70 -1.87
N LYS A 162 -29.33 -0.81 -3.12
CA LYS A 162 -29.08 -2.11 -3.76
C LYS A 162 -27.98 -2.87 -3.04
N ILE A 163 -26.86 -2.22 -2.70
CA ILE A 163 -25.76 -2.84 -1.95
C ILE A 163 -26.26 -3.39 -0.62
N ALA A 164 -27.00 -2.58 0.16
CA ALA A 164 -27.58 -3.04 1.43
C ALA A 164 -28.58 -4.19 1.24
N SER A 165 -29.35 -4.19 0.14
CA SER A 165 -30.28 -5.28 -0.19
C SER A 165 -29.54 -6.58 -0.55
N ILE A 166 -28.42 -6.48 -1.28
CA ILE A 166 -27.58 -7.64 -1.61
C ILE A 166 -26.97 -8.25 -0.34
N ILE A 167 -26.42 -7.42 0.55
CA ILE A 167 -25.81 -7.87 1.81
C ILE A 167 -26.88 -8.51 2.72
N SER A 168 -28.05 -7.89 2.85
CA SER A 168 -29.12 -8.42 3.72
C SER A 168 -29.78 -9.70 3.18
N ALA A 169 -29.78 -9.92 1.86
CA ALA A 169 -30.32 -11.13 1.25
C ALA A 169 -29.36 -12.32 1.33
N HIS A 170 -28.09 -12.11 1.64
CA HIS A 170 -27.10 -13.18 1.73
C HIS A 170 -27.14 -13.85 3.12
N GLU A 171 -27.18 -15.18 3.12
CA GLU A 171 -27.00 -15.96 4.36
C GLU A 171 -25.50 -16.05 4.66
N GLY A 172 -25.01 -15.30 5.65
CA GLY A 172 -23.60 -15.29 6.03
C GLY A 172 -23.29 -14.27 7.12
N GLU A 173 -22.02 -14.21 7.52
CA GLU A 173 -21.56 -13.23 8.50
C GLU A 173 -21.32 -11.87 7.82
N TYR A 174 -21.74 -10.77 8.45
CA TYR A 174 -21.51 -9.43 7.91
C TYR A 174 -20.01 -9.08 7.82
N GLU A 175 -19.15 -9.76 8.58
CA GLU A 175 -17.70 -9.56 8.58
C GLU A 175 -17.03 -10.03 7.28
N ASP A 176 -17.67 -10.91 6.51
CA ASP A 176 -17.18 -11.36 5.20
C ASP A 176 -17.39 -10.32 4.08
N TRP A 177 -18.11 -9.22 4.38
CA TRP A 177 -18.42 -8.17 3.42
C TRP A 177 -17.54 -6.95 3.59
N ALA A 178 -17.01 -6.46 2.48
CA ALA A 178 -16.29 -5.18 2.40
C ALA A 178 -16.86 -4.32 1.27
N ILE A 179 -17.09 -3.04 1.56
CA ILE A 179 -17.47 -2.03 0.57
C ILE A 179 -16.28 -1.12 0.34
N LEU A 180 -15.75 -1.13 -0.88
CA LEU A 180 -14.61 -0.29 -1.28
C LEU A 180 -15.09 0.86 -2.15
N TYR A 181 -14.67 2.08 -1.82
CA TYR A 181 -15.02 3.30 -2.53
C TYR A 181 -13.79 4.19 -2.73
N ARG A 182 -13.85 5.09 -3.72
CA ARG A 182 -12.69 5.88 -4.14
C ARG A 182 -12.41 7.08 -3.23
N THR A 183 -13.45 7.68 -2.66
CA THR A 183 -13.35 8.87 -1.80
C THR A 183 -14.24 8.74 -0.58
N ASN A 184 -13.81 9.31 0.56
CA ASN A 184 -14.57 9.25 1.81
C ASN A 184 -15.95 9.91 1.71
N GLY A 185 -16.15 10.84 0.77
CA GLY A 185 -17.47 11.45 0.52
C GLY A 185 -18.56 10.44 0.09
N GLN A 186 -18.18 9.28 -0.44
CA GLN A 186 -19.11 8.23 -0.86
C GLN A 186 -19.68 7.42 0.32
N SER A 187 -19.00 7.41 1.47
CA SER A 187 -19.38 6.59 2.63
C SER A 187 -20.78 6.92 3.16
N ARG A 188 -21.12 8.20 3.27
CA ARG A 188 -22.34 8.68 3.92
C ARG A 188 -23.62 7.98 3.44
N LEU A 189 -23.80 7.85 2.13
CA LEU A 189 -25.02 7.24 1.58
C LEU A 189 -25.07 5.73 1.81
N LEU A 190 -23.91 5.08 1.79
CA LEU A 190 -23.78 3.66 2.13
C LEU A 190 -24.14 3.44 3.60
N GLU A 191 -23.60 4.24 4.51
CA GLU A 191 -23.93 4.18 5.94
C GLU A 191 -25.43 4.37 6.19
N GLU A 192 -26.05 5.38 5.59
CA GLU A 192 -27.50 5.61 5.72
C GLU A 192 -28.32 4.40 5.24
N ALA A 193 -27.89 3.72 4.17
CA ALA A 193 -28.57 2.54 3.64
C ALA A 193 -28.38 1.30 4.53
N LEU A 194 -27.17 1.08 5.05
CA LEU A 194 -26.86 -0.02 5.98
C LEU A 194 -27.61 0.15 7.30
N LEU A 195 -27.63 1.36 7.86
CA LEU A 195 -28.39 1.70 9.08
C LEU A 195 -29.88 1.43 8.91
N ARG A 196 -30.49 1.89 7.80
CA ARG A 196 -31.91 1.63 7.52
C ARG A 196 -32.23 0.14 7.39
N SER A 197 -31.25 -0.66 6.96
CA SER A 197 -31.38 -2.11 6.80
C SER A 197 -30.97 -2.88 8.06
N SER A 198 -30.66 -2.18 9.16
CA SER A 198 -30.14 -2.77 10.41
C SER A 198 -28.89 -3.64 10.23
N ILE A 199 -28.05 -3.31 9.23
CA ILE A 199 -26.80 -4.01 8.97
C ILE A 199 -25.68 -3.35 9.80
N PRO A 200 -24.99 -4.10 10.68
CA PRO A 200 -23.84 -3.57 11.40
C PRO A 200 -22.71 -3.26 10.41
N TYR A 201 -22.04 -2.13 10.62
CA TYR A 201 -20.94 -1.71 9.76
C TYR A 201 -19.86 -1.03 10.59
N LYS A 202 -18.66 -0.99 10.01
CA LYS A 202 -17.51 -0.28 10.56
C LYS A 202 -16.79 0.46 9.44
N ILE A 203 -16.51 1.74 9.66
CA ILE A 203 -15.74 2.55 8.73
C ILE A 203 -14.27 2.47 9.09
N TYR A 204 -13.43 2.32 8.06
CA TYR A 204 -12.00 2.48 8.13
C TYR A 204 -11.62 3.70 7.30
N GLY A 205 -10.88 4.63 7.90
CA GLY A 205 -10.51 5.92 7.31
C GLY A 205 -9.12 6.36 7.75
#